data_AF-A0A7X7X9M8-F1
#
_entry.id   AF-A0A7X7X9M8-F1
#
_cell.length_a   1.000
_cell.length_b   1.000
_cell.length_c   1.000
_cell.angle_alpha   90.00
_cell.angle_beta   90.00
_cell.angle_gamma   90.00
#
_symmetry.space_group_name_H-M   'P 1'
#
loop_
_entity.id
_entity.type
_entity.pdbx_description
1 polymer ?
#
loop_
_entity_poly.entity_id
_entity_poly.type
_entity_poly.pdbx_seq_one_letter_code
_entity_poly.pdbx_strand_id
1 'polypeptide(L)'
;MDTDNYIEITVTLLMGLLSSAVLAAVVKNSQAQAAKHKELVAAASKSVFKRVEMYYRIRRRTKDAADIINIRDMFHHIQEENEYYRVLLAAESKWHGERYAFYIKAIKELTEQQTQEAWKQRPFGPDAEIKPEHRPNHARINELSMQFAKDSRRLMNPLMRGWMRFRDSWLTTRIWKITVYEP
;
A
#
# COMPACT_ATOMS: atom_id res chain seq x y z
N MET A 1 9.42 62.13 -15.52
CA MET A 1 9.07 60.70 -15.47
C MET A 1 9.34 60.28 -14.05
N ASP A 2 8.28 60.15 -13.24
CA ASP A 2 8.36 60.10 -11.78
C ASP A 2 9.05 58.84 -11.27
N THR A 3 9.96 59.02 -10.31
CA THR A 3 10.66 57.96 -9.58
C THR A 3 9.69 56.99 -8.91
N ASP A 4 8.49 57.44 -8.56
CA ASP A 4 7.45 56.66 -7.90
C ASP A 4 6.90 55.55 -8.81
N ASN A 5 6.73 55.83 -10.11
CA ASN A 5 6.32 54.81 -11.10
C ASN A 5 7.36 53.70 -11.25
N TYR A 6 8.65 54.02 -11.16
CA TYR A 6 9.71 53.02 -11.23
C TYR A 6 9.73 52.09 -10.00
N ILE A 7 9.49 52.64 -8.82
CA ILE A 7 9.42 51.87 -7.57
C ILE A 7 8.23 50.90 -7.61
N GLU A 8 7.05 51.37 -8.04
CA GLU A 8 5.83 50.55 -8.11
C GLU A 8 5.97 49.39 -9.12
N ILE A 9 6.53 49.66 -10.31
CA ILE A 9 6.81 48.63 -11.33
C ILE A 9 7.81 47.59 -10.79
N THR A 10 8.87 48.04 -10.10
CA THR A 10 9.90 47.13 -9.57
C THR A 10 9.37 46.25 -8.45
N VAL A 11 8.57 46.79 -7.53
CA VAL A 11 7.92 46.03 -6.45
C VAL A 11 6.94 44.99 -7.03
N THR A 12 6.15 45.37 -8.03
CA THR A 12 5.19 44.46 -8.67
C THR A 12 5.89 43.30 -9.37
N LEU A 13 6.98 43.58 -10.10
CA LEU A 13 7.82 42.55 -10.73
C LEU A 13 8.45 41.61 -9.69
N LEU A 14 9.00 42.16 -8.60
CA LEU A 14 9.57 41.37 -7.50
C LEU A 14 8.53 40.47 -6.84
N MET A 15 7.33 40.98 -6.55
CA MET A 15 6.23 40.20 -5.96
C MET A 15 5.73 39.10 -6.90
N GLY A 16 5.65 39.36 -8.21
CA GLY A 16 5.32 38.34 -9.22
C GLY A 16 6.38 37.22 -9.29
N LEU A 17 7.66 37.59 -9.27
CA LEU A 17 8.77 36.63 -9.27
C LEU A 17 8.82 35.80 -7.98
N LEU A 18 8.63 36.43 -6.81
CA LEU A 18 8.57 35.72 -5.53
C LEU A 18 7.38 34.76 -5.46
N SER A 19 6.20 35.17 -5.94
CA SER A 19 5.00 34.34 -5.96
C SER A 19 5.18 33.11 -6.86
N SER A 20 5.77 33.29 -8.04
CA SER A 20 6.05 32.19 -8.97
C SER A 20 7.12 31.22 -8.44
N ALA A 21 8.17 31.71 -7.79
CA ALA A 21 9.19 30.88 -7.15
C ALA A 21 8.62 30.05 -5.99
N VAL A 22 7.76 30.65 -5.15
CA VAL A 22 7.06 29.94 -4.07
C VAL A 22 6.15 28.85 -4.63
N LEU A 23 5.34 29.17 -5.65
CA LEU A 23 4.48 28.19 -6.31
C LEU A 23 5.29 27.03 -6.91
N ALA A 24 6.40 27.33 -7.61
CA ALA A 24 7.28 26.31 -8.16
C ALA A 24 7.89 25.40 -7.08
N ALA A 25 8.32 25.98 -5.94
CA ALA A 25 8.84 25.22 -4.82
C ALA A 25 7.77 24.32 -4.18
N VAL A 26 6.54 24.81 -4.01
CA VAL A 26 5.40 24.02 -3.51
C VAL A 26 5.08 22.86 -4.45
N VAL A 27 5.03 23.11 -5.76
CA VAL A 27 4.78 22.07 -6.77
C VAL A 27 5.88 21.01 -6.74
N LYS A 28 7.16 21.41 -6.72
CA LYS A 28 8.29 20.48 -6.65
C LYS A 28 8.25 19.63 -5.38
N ASN A 29 7.98 20.25 -4.22
CA ASN A 29 7.87 19.52 -2.95
C ASN A 29 6.69 18.54 -2.96
N SER A 30 5.54 18.95 -3.53
CA SER A 30 4.37 18.08 -3.69
C SER A 30 4.67 16.88 -4.60
N GLN A 31 5.41 17.06 -5.69
CA GLN A 31 5.81 15.98 -6.59
C GLN A 31 6.77 15.00 -5.89
N ALA A 32 7.75 15.50 -5.14
CA ALA A 32 8.68 14.67 -4.38
C ALA A 32 7.95 13.85 -3.30
N GLN A 33 7.01 14.46 -2.57
CA GLN A 33 6.17 13.75 -1.59
C GLN A 33 5.29 12.70 -2.27
N ALA A 34 4.72 13.03 -3.44
CA ALA A 34 3.93 12.09 -4.23
C ALA A 34 4.74 10.87 -4.70
N ALA A 35 6.00 11.06 -5.10
CA ALA A 35 6.89 9.97 -5.47
C ALA A 35 7.20 9.05 -4.28
N LYS A 36 7.59 9.63 -3.13
CA LYS A 36 7.85 8.88 -1.89
C LYS A 36 6.63 8.06 -1.45
N HIS A 37 5.44 8.65 -1.53
CA HIS A 37 4.20 7.96 -1.18
C HIS A 37 3.90 6.79 -2.14
N LYS A 38 4.14 6.96 -3.44
CA LYS A 38 3.99 5.86 -4.42
C LYS A 38 4.94 4.71 -4.12
N GLU A 39 6.19 5.01 -3.77
CA GLU A 39 7.18 4.00 -3.38
C GLU A 39 6.77 3.26 -2.11
N LEU A 40 6.29 3.99 -1.10
CA LEU A 40 5.77 3.41 0.14
C LEU A 40 4.61 2.44 -0.14
N VAL A 41 3.63 2.86 -0.95
CA VAL A 41 2.47 2.03 -1.31
C VAL A 41 2.89 0.80 -2.12
N ALA A 42 3.85 0.95 -3.04
CA ALA A 42 4.39 -0.17 -3.81
C ALA A 42 5.13 -1.17 -2.90
N ALA A 43 5.93 -0.69 -1.95
CA ALA A 43 6.66 -1.52 -1.01
C ALA A 43 5.73 -2.26 -0.05
N ALA A 44 4.71 -1.57 0.50
CA ALA A 44 3.65 -2.18 1.28
C ALA A 44 2.91 -3.27 0.48
N SER A 45 2.49 -2.97 -0.75
CA SER A 45 1.82 -3.95 -1.62
C SER A 45 2.70 -5.17 -1.91
N LYS A 46 4.00 -4.96 -2.12
CA LYS A 46 5.00 -6.02 -2.31
C LYS A 46 5.08 -6.94 -1.09
N SER A 47 5.08 -6.39 0.13
CA SER A 47 5.13 -7.20 1.35
C SER A 47 3.91 -8.11 1.52
N VAL A 48 2.72 -7.64 1.13
CA VAL A 48 1.52 -8.48 1.09
C VAL A 48 1.63 -9.57 0.03
N PHE A 49 2.17 -9.25 -1.15
CA PHE A 49 2.36 -10.23 -2.22
C PHE A 49 3.33 -11.36 -1.84
N LYS A 50 4.35 -11.09 -1.00
CA LYS A 50 5.21 -12.15 -0.46
C LYS A 50 4.42 -13.24 0.26
N ARG A 51 3.28 -12.91 0.90
CA ARG A 51 2.39 -13.90 1.53
C ARG A 51 1.76 -14.85 0.50
N VAL A 52 1.33 -14.32 -0.64
CA VAL A 52 0.80 -15.13 -1.75
C VAL A 52 1.89 -16.09 -2.26
N GLU A 53 3.12 -15.60 -2.39
CA GLU A 53 4.28 -16.42 -2.78
C GLU A 53 4.60 -17.55 -1.79
N MET A 54 4.24 -17.42 -0.52
CA MET A 54 4.45 -18.48 0.45
C MET A 54 3.72 -19.77 0.10
N TYR A 55 2.53 -19.68 -0.52
CA TYR A 55 1.83 -20.86 -1.02
C TYR A 55 2.71 -21.66 -2.00
N TYR A 56 3.31 -20.98 -2.97
CA TYR A 56 4.19 -21.60 -3.96
C TYR A 56 5.42 -22.22 -3.31
N ARG A 57 6.04 -21.52 -2.36
CA ARG A 57 7.18 -22.04 -1.59
C ARG A 57 6.83 -23.30 -0.83
N ILE A 58 5.68 -23.32 -0.15
CA ILE A 58 5.19 -24.51 0.55
C ILE A 58 4.97 -25.67 -0.42
N ARG A 59 4.37 -25.45 -1.59
CA ARG A 59 4.17 -26.52 -2.57
C ARG A 59 5.49 -27.06 -3.15
N ARG A 60 6.52 -26.22 -3.24
CA ARG A 60 7.86 -26.57 -3.76
C ARG A 60 8.85 -27.04 -2.70
N ARG A 61 8.47 -27.02 -1.42
CA ARG A 61 9.36 -27.40 -0.32
C ARG A 61 9.95 -28.80 -0.48
N THR A 62 11.16 -28.98 0.00
CA THR A 62 11.81 -30.26 0.18
C THR A 62 11.33 -30.93 1.48
N LYS A 63 11.80 -32.16 1.74
CA LYS A 63 11.56 -32.84 3.03
C LYS A 63 12.57 -32.44 4.11
N ASP A 64 13.53 -31.58 3.77
CA ASP A 64 14.55 -31.13 4.69
C ASP A 64 13.93 -30.26 5.79
N ALA A 65 14.33 -30.52 7.04
CA ALA A 65 13.92 -29.74 8.19
C ALA A 65 14.39 -28.28 8.08
N ALA A 66 15.58 -28.04 7.50
CA ALA A 66 16.09 -26.68 7.31
C ALA A 66 15.19 -25.85 6.39
N ASP A 67 14.69 -26.44 5.30
CA ASP A 67 13.78 -25.77 4.38
C ASP A 67 12.43 -25.44 5.03
N ILE A 68 11.90 -26.34 5.85
CA ILE A 68 10.66 -26.09 6.62
C ILE A 68 10.85 -24.92 7.60
N ILE A 69 11.99 -24.89 8.31
CA ILE A 69 12.35 -23.80 9.23
C ILE A 69 12.44 -22.48 8.46
N ASN A 70 13.15 -22.46 7.32
CA ASN A 70 13.28 -21.28 6.48
C ASN A 70 11.91 -20.74 6.03
N ILE A 71 11.00 -21.61 5.58
CA ILE A 71 9.64 -21.21 5.17
C ILE A 71 8.86 -20.60 6.35
N ARG A 72 8.98 -21.17 7.55
CA ARG A 72 8.35 -20.63 8.76
C ARG A 72 8.91 -19.25 9.09
N ASP A 73 10.22 -19.08 9.07
CA ASP A 73 10.87 -17.82 9.41
C ASP A 73 10.53 -16.73 8.38
N MET A 74 10.38 -17.10 7.10
CA MET A 74 9.85 -16.19 6.08
C MET A 74 8.42 -15.69 6.40
N PHE A 75 7.54 -16.53 6.96
CA PHE A 75 6.22 -16.06 7.40
C PHE A 75 6.33 -15.02 8.50
N HIS A 76 7.24 -15.22 9.47
CA HIS A 76 7.47 -14.25 10.54
C HIS A 76 7.98 -12.92 10.00
N HIS A 77 8.95 -12.94 9.09
CA HIS A 77 9.44 -11.73 8.44
C HIS A 77 8.34 -11.00 7.65
N ILE A 78 7.46 -11.73 6.95
CA ILE A 78 6.31 -11.11 6.28
C ILE A 78 5.35 -10.46 7.28
N GLN A 79 5.14 -11.07 8.45
CA GLN A 79 4.30 -10.48 9.50
C GLN A 79 4.92 -9.18 10.05
N GLU A 80 6.22 -9.20 10.35
CA GLU A 80 6.98 -8.04 10.81
C GLU A 80 6.96 -6.91 9.77
N GLU A 81 7.22 -7.22 8.50
CA GLU A 81 7.22 -6.25 7.40
C GLU A 81 5.82 -5.65 7.16
N ASN A 82 4.77 -6.48 7.22
CA ASN A 82 3.40 -6.00 7.14
C ASN A 82 3.05 -5.06 8.30
N GLU A 83 3.47 -5.38 9.52
CA GLU A 83 3.24 -4.54 10.69
C GLU A 83 4.01 -3.22 10.59
N TYR A 84 5.26 -3.26 10.13
CA TYR A 84 6.07 -2.09 9.85
C TYR A 84 5.36 -1.13 8.88
N TYR A 85 4.91 -1.62 7.73
CA TYR A 85 4.22 -0.77 6.76
C TYR A 85 2.86 -0.30 7.27
N ARG A 86 2.15 -1.10 8.06
CA ARG A 86 0.89 -0.68 8.70
C ARG A 86 1.10 0.52 9.61
N VAL A 87 2.11 0.47 10.48
CA VAL A 87 2.44 1.57 11.39
C VAL A 87 2.92 2.79 10.61
N LEU A 88 3.78 2.60 9.60
CA LEU A 88 4.30 3.70 8.78
C LEU A 88 3.17 4.43 8.01
N LEU A 89 2.26 3.68 7.40
CA LEU A 89 1.08 4.24 6.73
C LEU A 89 0.11 4.91 7.72
N ALA A 90 -0.07 4.34 8.91
CA ALA A 90 -0.86 4.94 9.98
C ALA A 90 -0.27 6.28 10.46
N ALA A 91 1.06 6.40 10.48
CA ALA A 91 1.74 7.65 10.82
C ALA A 91 1.50 8.75 9.76
N GLU A 92 1.36 8.40 8.48
CA GLU A 92 0.92 9.35 7.45
C GLU A 92 -0.57 9.71 7.58
N SER A 93 -1.39 8.69 7.85
CA SER A 93 -2.84 8.81 8.03
C SER A 93 -3.41 7.55 8.67
N LYS A 94 -4.05 7.68 9.85
CA LYS A 94 -4.72 6.57 10.54
C LYS A 94 -5.60 5.75 9.60
N TRP A 95 -6.43 6.45 8.81
CA TRP A 95 -7.27 5.85 7.77
C TRP A 95 -6.49 4.93 6.82
N HIS A 96 -5.31 5.38 6.35
CA HIS A 96 -4.52 4.61 5.39
C HIS A 96 -3.95 3.33 6.01
N GLY A 97 -3.47 3.42 7.25
CA GLY A 97 -3.06 2.26 8.03
C GLY A 97 -4.19 1.24 8.20
N GLU A 98 -5.43 1.70 8.43
CA GLU A 98 -6.61 0.83 8.51
C GLU A 98 -6.94 0.17 7.16
N ARG A 99 -6.88 0.90 6.04
CA ARG A 99 -7.07 0.32 4.69
C ARG A 99 -6.04 -0.76 4.40
N TYR A 100 -4.80 -0.54 4.80
CA TYR A 100 -3.75 -1.53 4.65
C TYR A 100 -3.99 -2.76 5.52
N ALA A 101 -4.45 -2.58 6.76
CA ALA A 101 -4.82 -3.69 7.63
C ALA A 101 -5.96 -4.54 7.04
N PHE A 102 -6.98 -3.91 6.45
CA PHE A 102 -8.05 -4.63 5.74
C PHE A 102 -7.52 -5.38 4.52
N TYR A 103 -6.60 -4.77 3.76
CA TYR A 103 -5.97 -5.43 2.62
C TYR A 103 -5.17 -6.67 3.04
N ILE A 104 -4.34 -6.58 4.08
CA ILE A 104 -3.61 -7.73 4.65
C ILE A 104 -4.59 -8.83 5.07
N LYS A 105 -5.65 -8.45 5.79
CA LYS A 105 -6.67 -9.40 6.27
C LYS A 105 -7.35 -10.13 5.12
N ALA A 106 -7.81 -9.41 4.10
CA ALA A 106 -8.48 -10.00 2.95
C ALA A 106 -7.56 -10.97 2.18
N ILE A 107 -6.28 -10.62 1.98
CA ILE A 107 -5.31 -11.52 1.34
C ILE A 107 -5.03 -12.74 2.22
N LYS A 108 -4.92 -12.56 3.54
CA LYS A 108 -4.77 -13.67 4.47
C LYS A 108 -5.96 -14.64 4.35
N GLU A 109 -7.18 -14.15 4.47
CA GLU A 109 -8.40 -14.97 4.39
C GLU A 109 -8.49 -15.72 3.05
N LEU A 110 -8.19 -15.02 1.94
CA LEU A 110 -8.20 -15.61 0.59
C LEU A 110 -7.18 -16.74 0.42
N THR A 111 -6.04 -16.68 1.10
CA THR A 111 -4.92 -17.62 0.92
C THR A 111 -4.81 -18.67 2.03
N GLU A 112 -5.50 -18.50 3.15
CA GLU A 112 -5.30 -19.29 4.36
C GLU A 112 -5.64 -20.76 4.15
N GLN A 113 -6.83 -21.07 3.62
CA GLN A 113 -7.24 -22.44 3.38
C GLN A 113 -6.29 -23.17 2.44
N GLN A 114 -5.97 -22.57 1.29
CA GLN A 114 -5.05 -23.15 0.30
C GLN A 114 -3.65 -23.37 0.89
N THR A 115 -3.17 -22.45 1.72
CA THR A 115 -1.88 -22.58 2.42
C THR A 115 -1.90 -23.75 3.40
N GLN A 116 -2.97 -23.91 4.18
CA GLN A 116 -3.11 -25.03 5.11
C GLN A 116 -3.19 -26.37 4.38
N GLU A 117 -3.93 -26.44 3.28
CA GLU A 117 -4.02 -27.63 2.43
C GLU A 117 -2.66 -27.98 1.80
N ALA A 118 -1.92 -26.96 1.33
CA ALA A 118 -0.59 -27.12 0.78
C ALA A 118 0.41 -27.78 1.76
N TRP A 119 0.28 -27.49 3.06
CA TRP A 119 1.07 -28.12 4.12
C TRP A 119 0.70 -29.59 4.36
N LYS A 120 -0.59 -29.95 4.26
CA LYS A 120 -1.05 -31.34 4.46
C LYS A 120 -0.70 -32.26 3.30
N GLN A 121 -0.67 -31.71 2.09
CA GLN A 121 -0.35 -32.46 0.88
C GLN A 121 1.15 -32.71 0.72
N ARG A 122 1.50 -33.80 0.03
CA ARG A 122 2.88 -34.06 -0.42
C ARG A 122 3.37 -32.88 -1.28
N PRO A 123 4.60 -32.39 -1.06
CA PRO A 123 5.16 -31.33 -1.92
C PRO A 123 5.37 -31.84 -3.34
N PHE A 124 5.32 -30.92 -4.30
CA PHE A 124 5.59 -31.21 -5.71
C PHE A 124 7.09 -31.33 -5.99
N GLY A 125 7.94 -30.72 -5.16
CA GLY A 125 9.40 -30.64 -5.34
C GLY A 125 9.84 -29.25 -5.82
N PRO A 126 11.14 -28.93 -5.70
CA PRO A 126 11.67 -27.57 -5.88
C PRO A 126 11.45 -27.02 -7.29
N ASP A 127 11.61 -27.87 -8.31
CA ASP A 127 11.53 -27.48 -9.73
C ASP A 127 10.15 -27.71 -10.34
N ALA A 128 9.16 -28.06 -9.52
CA ALA A 128 7.84 -28.39 -10.03
C ALA A 128 7.09 -27.14 -10.51
N GLU A 129 6.53 -27.25 -11.71
CA GLU A 129 5.56 -26.29 -12.22
C GLU A 129 4.21 -26.47 -11.50
N ILE A 130 3.67 -25.38 -10.98
CA ILE A 130 2.34 -25.41 -10.34
C ILE A 130 1.28 -25.23 -11.42
N LYS A 131 0.51 -26.29 -11.64
CA LYS A 131 -0.60 -26.30 -12.58
C LYS A 131 -1.65 -25.22 -12.22
N PRO A 132 -2.34 -24.63 -13.21
CA PRO A 132 -3.29 -23.53 -12.99
C PRO A 132 -4.35 -23.79 -11.92
N GLU A 133 -4.88 -25.01 -11.83
CA GLU A 133 -5.91 -25.44 -10.87
C GLU A 133 -5.45 -25.37 -9.41
N HIS A 134 -4.14 -25.39 -9.17
CA HIS A 134 -3.56 -25.27 -7.85
C HIS A 134 -3.08 -23.85 -7.56
N ARG A 135 -3.30 -22.85 -8.43
CA ARG A 135 -2.84 -21.49 -8.19
C ARG A 135 -3.84 -20.74 -7.27
N PRO A 136 -3.36 -19.83 -6.41
CA PRO A 136 -4.24 -18.89 -5.74
C PRO A 136 -5.05 -18.07 -6.75
N ASN A 137 -6.19 -17.54 -6.29
CA ASN A 137 -7.07 -16.71 -7.13
C ASN A 137 -6.41 -15.35 -7.42
N HIS A 138 -5.52 -15.32 -8.41
CA HIS A 138 -4.77 -14.13 -8.82
C HIS A 138 -5.65 -12.99 -9.30
N ALA A 139 -6.82 -13.29 -9.89
CA ALA A 139 -7.77 -12.26 -10.29
C ALA A 139 -8.28 -11.50 -9.06
N ARG A 140 -8.70 -12.20 -8.01
CA ARG A 140 -9.15 -11.58 -6.75
C ARG A 140 -8.00 -10.88 -6.01
N ILE A 141 -6.81 -11.47 -5.99
CA ILE A 141 -5.61 -10.83 -5.39
C ILE A 141 -5.31 -9.49 -6.09
N ASN A 142 -5.38 -9.47 -7.43
CA ASN A 142 -5.16 -8.25 -8.21
C ASN A 142 -6.25 -7.21 -7.95
N GLU A 143 -7.52 -7.61 -7.85
CA GLU A 143 -8.62 -6.72 -7.49
C GLU A 143 -8.39 -6.05 -6.12
N LEU A 144 -8.03 -6.83 -5.10
CA LEU A 144 -7.73 -6.33 -3.76
C LEU A 144 -6.52 -5.38 -3.78
N SER A 145 -5.47 -5.72 -4.54
CA SER A 145 -4.28 -4.86 -4.72
C SER A 145 -4.65 -3.53 -5.38
N MET A 146 -5.49 -3.57 -6.42
CA MET A 146 -5.96 -2.37 -7.13
C MET A 146 -6.90 -1.53 -6.27
N GLN A 147 -7.70 -2.16 -5.43
CA GLN A 147 -8.53 -1.46 -4.46
C GLN A 147 -7.66 -0.71 -3.43
N PHE A 148 -6.61 -1.33 -2.90
CA PHE A 148 -5.66 -0.65 -2.00
C PHE A 148 -4.93 0.50 -2.71
N ALA A 149 -4.46 0.29 -3.96
CA ALA A 149 -3.83 1.35 -4.74
C ALA A 149 -4.78 2.55 -5.01
N LYS A 150 -6.06 2.27 -5.27
CA LYS A 150 -7.11 3.28 -5.43
C LYS A 150 -7.34 4.06 -4.14
N ASP A 151 -7.35 3.38 -3.00
CA ASP A 151 -7.48 4.01 -1.68
C ASP A 151 -6.28 4.91 -1.37
N SER A 152 -5.07 4.45 -1.64
CA SER A 152 -3.85 5.26 -1.51
C SER A 152 -3.90 6.51 -2.41
N ARG A 153 -4.36 6.38 -3.67
CA ARG A 153 -4.53 7.52 -4.57
C ARG A 153 -5.52 8.55 -4.04
N ARG A 154 -6.60 8.13 -3.37
CA ARG A 154 -7.56 9.05 -2.74
C ARG A 154 -6.90 9.90 -1.65
N LEU A 155 -5.94 9.35 -0.91
CA LEU A 155 -5.16 10.12 0.07
C LEU A 155 -4.27 11.17 -0.59
N MET A 156 -3.83 10.97 -1.82
CA MET A 156 -3.02 11.96 -2.53
C MET A 156 -3.84 13.18 -3.00
N ASN A 157 -5.17 13.09 -3.03
CA ASN A 157 -6.01 14.22 -3.40
C ASN A 157 -6.20 15.15 -2.19
N PRO A 158 -5.71 16.41 -2.23
CA PRO A 158 -5.73 17.34 -1.10
C PRO A 158 -7.15 17.66 -0.60
N LEU A 159 -8.14 17.70 -1.49
CA LEU A 159 -9.55 17.91 -1.12
C LEU A 159 -10.10 16.71 -0.34
N MET A 160 -9.72 15.50 -0.77
CA MET A 160 -10.15 14.27 -0.10
C MET A 160 -9.46 14.08 1.25
N ARG A 161 -8.24 14.60 1.47
CA ARG A 161 -7.56 14.54 2.78
C ARG A 161 -8.36 15.23 3.88
N GLY A 162 -8.85 16.45 3.61
CA GLY A 162 -9.67 17.21 4.55
C GLY A 162 -10.96 16.47 4.89
N TRP A 163 -11.65 15.98 3.86
CA TRP A 163 -12.87 15.18 4.02
C TRP A 163 -12.64 13.89 4.82
N MET A 164 -11.54 13.16 4.56
CA MET A 164 -11.26 11.89 5.24
C MET A 164 -10.92 12.09 6.72
N ARG A 165 -10.20 13.15 7.08
CA ARG A 165 -9.95 13.49 8.49
C ARG A 165 -11.24 13.79 9.26
N PHE A 166 -12.17 14.50 8.61
CA PHE A 166 -13.49 14.80 9.20
C PHE A 166 -14.36 13.55 9.31
N ARG A 167 -14.31 12.68 8.30
CA ARG A 167 -15.08 11.43 8.25
C ARG A 167 -14.68 10.43 9.35
N ASP A 168 -13.40 10.37 9.69
CA ASP A 168 -12.90 9.50 10.76
C ASP A 168 -13.27 10.01 12.16
N SER A 169 -13.59 11.30 12.33
CA SER A 169 -13.78 11.88 13.67
C SER A 169 -15.21 11.86 14.21
N TRP A 170 -16.27 11.73 13.39
CA TRP A 170 -17.59 12.14 13.89
C TRP A 170 -18.88 11.53 13.30
N LEU A 171 -19.00 10.22 12.97
CA LEU A 171 -20.29 9.44 12.94
C LEU A 171 -20.32 8.25 11.94
N THR A 172 -19.34 8.09 11.06
CA THR A 172 -19.49 7.27 9.84
C THR A 172 -18.87 5.87 9.83
N THR A 173 -18.38 5.36 10.95
CA THR A 173 -17.86 3.97 11.02
C THR A 173 -18.93 2.91 10.74
N ARG A 174 -20.23 3.25 10.84
CA ARG A 174 -21.35 2.32 10.61
C ARG A 174 -21.91 2.34 9.17
N ILE A 175 -21.78 3.45 8.44
CA ILE A 175 -22.51 3.67 7.17
C ILE A 175 -21.72 3.12 5.97
N TRP A 176 -20.40 3.04 6.07
CA TRP A 176 -19.55 2.49 5.02
C TRP A 176 -18.81 1.26 5.53
N LYS A 177 -19.55 0.16 5.78
CA LYS A 177 -18.94 -1.17 5.75
C LYS A 177 -18.26 -1.30 4.39
N ILE A 178 -16.93 -1.39 4.39
CA ILE A 178 -16.19 -1.56 3.15
C ILE A 178 -16.34 -3.02 2.76
N THR A 179 -17.40 -3.31 2.01
CA THR A 179 -17.72 -4.62 1.46
C THR A 179 -16.66 -5.15 0.50
N VAL A 180 -15.81 -4.26 -0.05
CA VAL A 180 -14.81 -4.66 -1.06
C VAL A 180 -13.72 -5.58 -0.47
N TYR A 181 -13.40 -5.44 0.82
CA TYR A 181 -12.46 -6.31 1.52
C TYR A 181 -13.14 -7.46 2.26
N GLU A 182 -14.46 -7.62 2.13
CA GLU A 182 -15.15 -8.81 2.63
C GLU A 182 -14.85 -10.00 1.69
N PRO A 183 -14.65 -11.21 2.25
CA PRO A 183 -14.28 -12.41 1.50
C PRO A 183 -15.35 -12.85 0.51
#